data_AF-A0A4Q1ABT9-F1
#
_entry.id   AF-A0A4Q1ABT9-F1
#
_cell.length_a   1.000
_cell.length_b   1.000
_cell.length_c   1.000
_cell.angle_alpha   90.00
_cell.angle_beta   90.00
_cell.angle_gamma   90.00
#
_symmetry.space_group_name_H-M   'P 1'
#
loop_
_entity.id
_entity.type
_entity.pdbx_description
1 polymer ?
#
loop_
_entity_poly.entity_id
_entity_poly.type
_entity_poly.pdbx_seq_one_letter_code
_entity_poly.pdbx_strand_id
1 'polypeptide(L)'
;MVVERFSQNLINSGIFRLYIATGFFATLIFFVINADLFTPMEMIFGIMGVTIILKGVTNMMLSLIILLFNLDNKREELKHKYNEDKIDAMLAELSVQDAQEKVDKATSNK
;
A
#
# COMPACT_ATOMS: atom_id res chain seq x y z
N MET A 1 1.22 -4.21 -14.53
CA MET A 1 0.85 -4.35 -13.10
C MET A 1 1.52 -3.22 -12.32
N VAL A 2 0.76 -2.21 -11.88
CA VAL A 2 1.32 -1.01 -11.21
C VAL A 2 1.99 -1.37 -9.88
N VAL A 3 1.37 -2.29 -9.12
CA VAL A 3 1.86 -2.79 -7.82
C VAL A 3 3.23 -3.48 -7.94
N GLU A 4 3.44 -4.27 -8.99
CA GLU A 4 4.69 -5.01 -9.19
C GLU A 4 5.85 -4.07 -9.52
N ARG A 5 5.63 -3.09 -10.39
CA ARG A 5 6.63 -2.06 -10.72
C ARG A 5 6.96 -1.19 -9.51
N PHE A 6 5.97 -0.84 -8.70
CA PHE A 6 6.18 -0.13 -7.44
C PHE A 6 7.03 -0.93 -6.45
N SER A 7 6.71 -2.22 -6.24
CA SER A 7 7.49 -3.10 -5.37
C SER A 7 8.94 -3.25 -5.85
N GLN A 8 9.14 -3.48 -7.16
CA GLN A 8 10.48 -3.57 -7.74
C GLN A 8 11.28 -2.26 -7.60
N ASN A 9 10.64 -1.11 -7.82
CA ASN A 9 11.27 0.19 -7.62
C ASN A 9 11.63 0.44 -6.15
N LEU A 10 10.76 0.06 -5.21
CA LEU A 10 10.99 0.23 -3.78
C LEU A 10 12.16 -0.66 -3.30
N ILE A 11 12.21 -1.91 -3.75
CA ILE A 11 13.33 -2.83 -3.45
C ILE A 11 14.63 -2.31 -4.08
N ASN A 12 14.58 -1.87 -5.34
CA ASN A 12 15.76 -1.36 -6.05
C ASN A 12 16.24 0.00 -5.53
N SER A 13 15.39 0.78 -4.87
CA SER A 13 15.80 2.04 -4.23
C SER A 13 16.87 1.85 -3.16
N GLY A 14 17.00 0.63 -2.61
CA GLY A 14 17.96 0.33 -1.56
C GLY A 14 17.59 0.95 -0.21
N ILE A 15 16.42 1.57 -0.05
CA ILE A 15 16.01 2.23 1.20
C ILE A 15 15.99 1.27 2.38
N PHE A 16 15.56 0.03 2.14
CA PHE A 16 15.59 -1.05 3.13
C PHE A 16 17.01 -1.49 3.50
N ARG A 17 17.95 -1.46 2.55
CA ARG A 17 19.36 -1.74 2.83
C ARG A 17 19.97 -0.62 3.68
N LEU A 18 19.63 0.63 3.39
CA LEU A 18 20.05 1.80 4.18
C LEU A 18 19.51 1.72 5.61
N TYR A 19 18.24 1.34 5.79
CA TYR A 19 17.62 1.13 7.11
C TYR A 19 18.37 0.07 7.93
N ILE A 20 18.60 -1.11 7.33
CA ILE A 20 19.34 -2.20 7.99
C ILE A 20 20.77 -1.77 8.31
N ALA A 21 21.46 -1.11 7.37
CA ALA A 21 22.82 -0.63 7.57
C ALA A 21 22.91 0.39 8.71
N THR A 22 21.97 1.34 8.78
CA THR A 22 21.93 2.35 9.83
C THR A 22 21.75 1.72 11.21
N GLY A 23 20.83 0.76 11.33
CA GLY A 23 20.65 0.02 12.58
C GLY A 23 21.84 -0.87 12.95
N PHE A 24 22.48 -1.50 11.97
CA PHE A 24 23.72 -2.25 12.18
C PHE A 24 24.83 -1.36 12.74
N PHE A 25 25.07 -0.19 12.13
CA PHE A 25 26.06 0.77 12.62
C PHE A 25 25.70 1.34 14.00
N ALA A 26 24.41 1.63 14.26
CA ALA A 26 23.97 2.06 15.59
C ALA A 26 24.26 0.99 16.66
N THR A 27 24.04 -0.29 16.32
CA THR A 27 24.31 -1.42 17.22
C THR A 27 25.81 -1.60 17.47
N LEU A 28 26.65 -1.43 16.43
CA LEU A 28 28.10 -1.41 16.58
C LEU A 28 28.57 -0.30 17.51
N ILE A 29 28.09 0.93 17.31
CA ILE A 29 28.44 2.08 18.15
C ILE A 29 28.00 1.81 19.60
N PHE A 30 26.79 1.28 19.80
CA PHE A 30 26.29 0.91 21.13
C PHE A 30 27.24 -0.05 21.85
N PHE A 31 27.66 -1.12 21.18
CA PHE A 31 28.56 -2.10 21.77
C PHE A 31 29.98 -1.55 22.01
N VAL A 32 30.49 -0.70 21.12
CA VAL A 32 31.81 -0.07 21.28
C VAL A 32 31.82 0.88 22.49
N ILE A 33 30.77 1.68 22.68
CA ILE A 33 30.67 2.60 23.83
C ILE A 33 30.53 1.83 25.15
N ASN A 34 29.88 0.67 25.12
CA ASN A 34 29.63 -0.16 26.30
C ASN A 34 30.52 -1.40 26.36
N ALA A 35 31.73 -1.33 25.80
CA ALA A 35 32.60 -2.50 25.63
C ALA A 35 32.97 -3.18 26.95
N ASP A 36 33.02 -2.43 28.06
CA ASP A 36 33.32 -2.97 29.39
C ASP A 36 32.17 -3.79 29.99
N LEU A 37 30.95 -3.67 29.45
CA LEU A 37 29.75 -4.33 29.96
C LEU A 37 29.44 -5.66 29.26
N PHE A 38 30.07 -5.94 28.12
CA PHE A 38 29.75 -7.09 27.28
C PHE A 38 31.00 -7.87 26.90
N THR A 39 30.88 -9.20 26.91
CA THR A 39 31.95 -10.05 26.37
C THR A 39 31.97 -9.99 24.84
N PRO A 40 33.12 -10.24 24.19
CA PRO A 40 33.20 -10.27 22.73
C PRO A 40 32.19 -11.23 22.07
N MET A 41 31.87 -12.36 22.73
CA MET A 41 30.88 -13.30 22.24
C MET A 41 29.46 -12.73 22.28
N GLU A 42 29.08 -12.06 23.38
CA GLU A 42 27.77 -11.41 23.51
C GLU A 42 27.61 -10.28 22.49
N MET A 43 28.66 -9.51 22.22
CA MET A 43 28.63 -8.46 21.17
C MET A 43 28.35 -9.07 19.79
N ILE A 44 29.03 -10.16 19.44
CA ILE A 44 28.82 -10.85 18.15
C ILE A 44 27.39 -11.38 18.04
N PHE A 45 26.91 -12.08 19.05
CA PHE A 45 25.53 -12.59 19.05
C PHE A 45 24.49 -11.48 19.07
N GLY A 46 24.74 -10.40 19.82
CA GLY A 46 23.87 -9.24 19.88
C GLY A 46 23.76 -8.53 18.54
N ILE A 47 24.89 -8.26 17.88
CA ILE A 47 24.91 -7.64 16.54
C ILE A 47 24.20 -8.54 15.52
N MET A 48 24.46 -9.85 15.52
CA MET A 48 23.77 -10.79 14.64
C MET A 48 22.26 -10.83 14.92
N GLY A 49 21.87 -10.92 16.19
CA GLY A 49 20.47 -10.96 16.61
C GLY A 49 19.70 -9.71 16.19
N VAL A 50 20.24 -8.53 16.49
CA VAL A 50 19.64 -7.25 16.08
C VAL A 50 19.55 -7.16 14.56
N THR A 51 20.57 -7.60 13.83
CA THR A 51 20.55 -7.59 12.36
C THR A 51 19.48 -8.51 11.77
N ILE A 52 19.29 -9.71 12.33
CA ILE A 52 18.24 -10.64 11.92
C ILE A 52 16.86 -10.04 12.19
N ILE A 53 16.66 -9.44 13.36
CA ILE A 53 15.40 -8.77 13.72
C ILE A 53 15.12 -7.62 12.74
N LEU A 54 16.09 -6.76 12.45
CA LEU A 54 15.93 -5.65 11.50
C LEU A 54 15.58 -6.12 10.10
N LYS A 55 16.20 -7.22 9.63
CA LYS A 55 15.83 -7.86 8.35
C LYS A 55 14.40 -8.40 8.38
N GLY A 56 13.97 -9.01 9.48
CA GLY A 56 12.60 -9.46 9.67
C GLY A 56 11.59 -8.32 9.59
N VAL A 57 11.83 -7.24 10.34
CA VAL A 57 11.00 -6.03 10.34
C VAL A 57 10.92 -5.42 8.95
N THR A 58 12.04 -5.36 8.24
CA THR A 58 12.11 -4.86 6.86
C THR A 58 11.18 -5.62 5.90
N ASN A 59 11.17 -6.96 5.97
CA ASN A 59 10.29 -7.77 5.13
C ASN A 59 8.81 -7.57 5.49
N MET A 60 8.51 -7.42 6.79
CA MET A 60 7.16 -7.11 7.25
C MET A 60 6.70 -5.73 6.76
N MET A 61 7.57 -4.72 6.82
CA MET A 61 7.29 -3.39 6.29
C MET A 61 7.00 -3.43 4.79
N LEU A 62 7.81 -4.15 4.00
CA LEU A 62 7.57 -4.32 2.57
C LEU A 62 6.19 -4.95 2.31
N SER A 63 5.84 -6.01 3.04
CA SER A 63 4.54 -6.67 2.91
C SER A 63 3.38 -5.72 3.20
N LEU A 64 3.47 -4.92 4.27
CA LEU A 64 2.45 -3.94 4.64
C LEU A 64 2.31 -2.83 3.59
N ILE A 65 3.42 -2.33 3.07
CA ILE A 65 3.42 -1.29 2.04
C ILE A 65 2.72 -1.80 0.77
N ILE A 66 3.02 -3.03 0.35
CA ILE A 66 2.36 -3.65 -0.82
C ILE A 66 0.86 -3.83 -0.55
N LEU A 67 0.48 -4.26 0.66
CA LEU A 67 -0.92 -4.46 1.03
C LEU A 67 -1.71 -3.15 0.99
N LEU A 68 -1.18 -2.08 1.58
CA LEU A 68 -1.81 -0.76 1.60
C LEU A 68 -2.00 -0.21 0.18
N PHE A 69 -0.95 -0.29 -0.65
CA PHE A 69 -1.03 0.17 -2.03
C PHE A 69 -2.07 -0.61 -2.86
N ASN A 70 -2.20 -1.92 -2.61
CA ASN A 70 -3.25 -2.73 -3.25
C ASN A 70 -4.66 -2.35 -2.76
N LEU A 71 -4.81 -2.07 -1.47
CA LEU A 71 -6.08 -1.65 -0.89
C LEU A 71 -6.56 -0.32 -1.47
N ASP A 72 -5.66 0.65 -1.63
CA ASP A 72 -5.98 1.95 -2.22
C ASP A 72 -6.42 1.82 -3.68
N ASN A 73 -5.69 1.03 -4.48
CA ASN A 73 -6.10 0.74 -5.86
C ASN A 73 -7.48 0.08 -5.94
N LYS A 74 -7.77 -0.89 -5.05
CA LYS A 74 -9.09 -1.54 -5.00
C LYS A 74 -10.20 -0.58 -4.58
N ARG A 75 -9.93 0.36 -3.68
CA ARG A 75 -10.91 1.39 -3.29
C ARG A 75 -11.23 2.34 -4.42
N GLU A 76 -10.22 2.75 -5.18
CA GLU A 76 -10.39 3.61 -6.35
C GLU A 76 -11.20 2.89 -7.43
N GLU A 77 -10.89 1.62 -7.72
CA GLU A 77 -11.65 0.76 -8.62
C GLU A 77 -13.13 0.65 -8.21
N LEU A 78 -13.42 0.42 -6.92
CA LEU A 78 -14.79 0.34 -6.40
C LEU A 78 -15.55 1.65 -6.53
N LYS A 79 -14.90 2.79 -6.31
CA LYS A 79 -15.54 4.11 -6.46
C LYS A 79 -15.89 4.41 -7.91
N HIS A 80 -15.02 4.04 -8.85
CA HIS A 80 -15.30 4.15 -10.28
C HIS A 80 -16.52 3.31 -10.66
N LYS A 81 -16.54 2.03 -10.27
CA LYS A 81 -17.66 1.13 -10.56
C LYS A 81 -18.99 1.63 -9.98
N TYR A 82 -18.99 2.10 -8.75
CA TYR A 82 -20.18 2.68 -8.12
C TYR A 82 -20.71 3.92 -8.87
N ASN A 83 -19.81 4.77 -9.38
CA ASN A 83 -20.19 5.93 -10.16
C ASN A 83 -20.74 5.54 -11.54
N GLU A 84 -20.17 4.52 -12.21
CA GLU A 84 -20.69 3.97 -13.46
C GLU A 84 -22.11 3.43 -13.26
N ASP A 85 -22.32 2.57 -12.26
CA ASP A 85 -23.64 1.99 -11.95
C ASP A 85 -24.69 3.09 -11.69
N LYS A 86 -24.29 4.20 -11.05
CA LYS A 86 -25.17 5.33 -10.79
C LYS A 86 -25.50 6.13 -12.06
N ILE A 87 -24.54 6.33 -12.95
CA ILE A 87 -24.77 7.00 -14.23
C ILE A 87 -25.73 6.16 -15.09
N ASP A 88 -25.53 4.84 -15.14
CA ASP A 88 -26.40 3.93 -15.89
C ASP A 88 -27.83 3.95 -15.34
N ALA A 89 -27.99 3.99 -14.02
CA ALA A 89 -29.31 4.14 -13.39
C ALA A 89 -29.99 5.46 -13.76
N MET A 90 -29.26 6.58 -13.73
CA MET A 90 -29.81 7.89 -14.12
C MET A 90 -30.15 7.95 -15.62
N LEU A 91 -29.34 7.34 -16.49
CA LEU A 91 -29.62 7.23 -17.92
C LEU A 91 -30.87 6.39 -18.19
N ALA A 92 -31.02 5.28 -17.47
CA ALA A 92 -32.23 4.46 -17.56
C ALA A 92 -33.46 5.26 -17.10
N GLU A 93 -33.38 5.99 -15.98
CA GLU A 93 -34.47 6.83 -15.50
C GLU A 93 -34.84 7.95 -16.49
N LEU A 94 -33.85 8.65 -17.06
CA LEU A 94 -34.05 9.65 -18.10
C LEU A 94 -34.75 9.06 -19.34
N SER A 95 -34.35 7.85 -19.76
CA SER A 95 -34.98 7.18 -20.91
C SER A 95 -36.45 6.81 -20.66
N VAL A 96 -36.78 6.44 -19.42
CA VAL A 96 -38.17 6.18 -18.99
C VAL A 96 -38.96 7.49 -18.96
N GLN A 97 -38.35 8.57 -18.46
CA GLN A 97 -38.97 9.89 -18.38
C GLN A 97 -39.26 10.46 -19.78
N ASP A 98 -38.32 10.33 -20.72
CA ASP A 98 -38.50 10.71 -22.13
C ASP A 98 -39.61 9.90 -22.82
N ALA A 99 -39.70 8.60 -22.51
CA ALA A 99 -40.78 7.76 -23.02
C ALA A 99 -42.14 8.20 -22.47
N GLN A 100 -42.21 8.52 -21.18
CA GLN A 100 -43.43 9.02 -20.54
C GLN A 100 -43.86 10.38 -21.10
N GLU A 101 -42.93 11.32 -21.29
CA GLU A 101 -43.21 12.62 -21.90
C GLU A 101 -43.78 12.51 -23.32
N LYS A 102 -43.27 11.55 -24.11
CA LYS A 102 -43.79 11.28 -25.47
C LYS A 102 -45.21 10.72 -25.43
N VAL A 103 -45.52 9.86 -24.46
CA VAL A 103 -46.86 9.30 -24.26
C VAL A 103 -47.84 10.40 -23.81
N ASP A 104 -47.43 11.27 -22.89
CA ASP A 104 -48.27 12.36 -22.38
C ASP A 104 -48.59 13.40 -23.47
N LYS A 105 -47.61 13.75 -24.31
CA LYS A 105 -47.82 14.63 -25.48
C LYS A 105 -48.73 14.01 -26.55
N ALA A 106 -48.71 12.69 -26.72
CA ALA A 106 -49.61 11.99 -27.65
C ALA A 106 -51.06 11.92 -27.13
N THR A 107 -51.25 11.97 -25.81
CA THR A 107 -52.57 11.85 -25.16
C THR A 107 -53.24 13.22 -24.97
N SER A 108 -52.46 14.30 -24.84
CA SER A 108 -52.94 15.69 -24.70
C SER A 108 -53.43 16.32 -26.03
N ASN A 109 -53.06 15.75 -27.18
CA ASN A 109 -53.46 16.23 -28.52
C ASN A 109 -54.73 15.53 -29.06
N LYS A 110 -55.51 14.86 -28.20
CA LYS A 110 -56.78 14.21 -28.55
C LYS A 110 -57.96 14.90 -27.90
#